data_AF-A0A1E1GIZ6-F1
#
_entry.id   AF-A0A1E1GIZ6-F1
#
_cell.length_a   1.000
_cell.length_b   1.000
_cell.length_c   1.000
_cell.angle_alpha   90.00
_cell.angle_beta   90.00
_cell.angle_gamma   90.00
#
_symmetry.space_group_name_H-M   'P 1'
#
loop_
_entity.id
_entity.type
_entity.pdbx_description
1 polymer ?
#
loop_
_entity_poly.entity_id
_entity_poly.type
_entity_poly.pdbx_seq_one_letter_code
_entity_poly.pdbx_strand_id
1 'polypeptide(L)'
;MMYFSGLGFPLSGSSLAFCCHYVHNYYGHIIFLGFFSMLILSFFIFLGSHTYKFSLKYSDSRMVETFLQFLVINFLVLMAGPGFWLVQYQGRVYQQPELSLKVTGHQWYWNYEYGDSEELSFDSFMKPLEDLRAGEFRLLEVDNRCVLPAGVSVGVYCTSGDVIHSFCLPKCFIKMDALSGLLTKITLNFSLLGLFYGQCSEICGANHSFMPIVLEVTSLECWAGWCLKFFS
;
A
#
# COMPACT_ATOMS: atom_id res chain seq x y z
N MET A 1 -1.73 -9.07 -8.82
CA MET A 1 -1.50 -8.02 -9.82
C MET A 1 -2.79 -7.21 -10.00
N MET A 2 -2.72 -5.98 -10.49
CA MET A 2 -3.90 -5.28 -11.03
C MET A 2 -4.30 -5.93 -12.35
N TYR A 3 -5.57 -6.32 -12.47
CA TYR A 3 -6.11 -6.83 -13.72
C TYR A 3 -6.43 -5.67 -14.66
N PHE A 4 -6.38 -5.93 -15.97
CA PHE A 4 -6.86 -4.98 -16.96
C PHE A 4 -8.31 -4.59 -16.63
N SER A 5 -8.65 -3.29 -16.69
CA SER A 5 -9.96 -2.71 -16.33
C SER A 5 -10.39 -2.80 -14.85
N GLY A 6 -9.46 -3.03 -13.91
CA GLY A 6 -9.76 -2.94 -12.49
C GLY A 6 -10.14 -1.51 -12.05
N LEU A 7 -11.33 -1.35 -11.44
CA LEU A 7 -11.82 -0.06 -10.92
C LEU A 7 -11.46 0.20 -9.45
N GLY A 8 -10.90 -0.80 -8.76
CA GLY A 8 -10.58 -0.72 -7.34
C GLY A 8 -9.23 -1.35 -7.00
N PHE A 9 -8.91 -1.38 -5.71
CA PHE A 9 -7.70 -2.03 -5.22
C PHE A 9 -7.69 -3.54 -5.54
N PRO A 10 -6.52 -4.13 -5.77
CA PRO A 10 -6.39 -5.58 -5.93
C PRO A 10 -6.84 -6.32 -4.65
N LEU A 11 -7.29 -7.57 -4.79
CA LEU A 11 -7.70 -8.43 -3.67
C LEU A 11 -6.63 -8.51 -2.57
N SER A 12 -7.00 -8.32 -1.31
CA SER A 12 -6.08 -8.29 -0.17
C SER A 12 -5.15 -9.52 -0.10
N GLY A 13 -3.85 -9.27 -0.02
CA GLY A 13 -2.80 -10.29 0.11
C GLY A 13 -2.30 -10.56 1.53
N SER A 14 -2.64 -9.69 2.48
CA SER A 14 -2.17 -9.72 3.86
C SER A 14 -3.30 -9.35 4.82
N SER A 15 -3.12 -9.65 6.11
CA SER A 15 -4.04 -9.21 7.17
C SER A 15 -4.18 -7.69 7.20
N LEU A 16 -3.07 -6.96 7.07
CA LEU A 16 -3.04 -5.50 6.99
C LEU A 16 -3.85 -4.98 5.79
N ALA A 17 -3.66 -5.57 4.60
CA ALA A 17 -4.38 -5.17 3.40
C ALA A 17 -5.90 -5.27 3.59
N PHE A 18 -6.38 -6.34 4.24
CA PHE A 18 -7.81 -6.49 4.55
C PHE A 18 -8.33 -5.33 5.42
N CYS A 19 -7.59 -4.96 6.48
CA CYS A 19 -7.96 -3.82 7.32
C CYS A 19 -7.93 -2.49 6.55
N CYS A 20 -6.95 -2.28 5.66
CA CYS A 20 -6.88 -1.12 4.79
C CYS A 20 -8.07 -1.04 3.82
N HIS A 21 -8.49 -2.16 3.24
CA HIS A 21 -9.70 -2.22 2.41
C HIS A 21 -10.96 -1.85 3.20
N TYR A 22 -11.10 -2.35 4.43
CA TYR A 22 -12.23 -2.00 5.29
C TYR A 22 -12.29 -0.49 5.54
N VAL A 23 -11.17 0.12 5.93
CA VAL A 23 -11.09 1.58 6.18
C VAL A 23 -11.35 2.36 4.90
N HIS A 24 -10.79 1.93 3.77
CA HIS A 24 -11.05 2.56 2.47
C HIS A 24 -12.53 2.54 2.10
N ASN A 25 -13.19 1.38 2.22
CA ASN A 25 -14.61 1.25 1.91
C ASN A 25 -15.46 2.10 2.86
N TYR A 26 -15.14 2.13 4.15
CA TYR A 26 -15.81 2.98 5.13
C TYR A 26 -15.75 4.46 4.72
N TYR A 27 -14.56 4.97 4.37
CA TYR A 27 -14.40 6.34 3.87
C TYR A 27 -15.11 6.58 2.54
N GLY A 28 -15.01 5.62 1.61
CA GLY A 28 -15.69 5.67 0.32
C GLY A 28 -17.19 5.84 0.47
N HIS A 29 -17.84 5.06 1.36
CA HIS A 29 -19.27 5.17 1.61
C HIS A 29 -19.67 6.51 2.21
N ILE A 30 -18.90 7.04 3.17
CA ILE A 30 -19.18 8.35 3.78
C ILE A 30 -19.03 9.48 2.76
N ILE A 31 -17.94 9.48 1.99
CA ILE A 31 -17.68 10.50 0.96
C ILE A 31 -18.74 10.43 -0.13
N PHE A 32 -19.13 9.23 -0.57
CA PHE A 32 -20.20 9.02 -1.53
C PHE A 32 -21.51 9.61 -1.02
N LEU A 33 -21.94 9.27 0.21
CA LEU A 33 -23.16 9.82 0.80
C LEU A 33 -23.10 11.36 0.94
N GLY A 34 -21.95 11.89 1.35
CA GLY A 34 -21.70 13.34 1.41
C GLY A 34 -21.84 14.02 0.05
N PHE A 35 -21.20 13.48 -0.99
CA PHE A 35 -21.28 14.01 -2.35
C PHE A 35 -22.71 14.01 -2.89
N PHE A 36 -23.44 12.89 -2.77
CA PHE A 36 -24.81 12.80 -3.27
C PHE A 36 -25.78 13.71 -2.50
N SER A 37 -25.60 13.87 -1.19
CA SER A 37 -26.44 14.80 -0.42
C SER A 37 -26.24 16.27 -0.85
N MET A 38 -25.00 16.68 -1.14
CA MET A 38 -24.71 18.03 -1.67
C MET A 38 -25.24 18.21 -3.10
N LEU A 39 -25.17 17.17 -3.94
CA LEU A 39 -25.74 17.19 -5.29
C LEU A 39 -27.26 17.36 -5.22
N ILE A 40 -27.95 16.59 -4.38
CA ILE A 40 -29.40 16.70 -4.18
C ILE A 40 -29.78 18.09 -3.64
N LEU A 41 -29.04 18.62 -2.66
CA LEU A 41 -29.27 19.97 -2.14
C LEU A 41 -29.13 21.03 -3.24
N SER A 42 -28.08 20.97 -4.05
CA SER A 42 -27.87 21.92 -5.15
C SER A 42 -28.96 21.82 -6.23
N PHE A 43 -29.45 20.61 -6.52
CA PHE A 43 -30.57 20.38 -7.42
C PHE A 43 -31.87 21.02 -6.90
N PHE A 44 -32.19 20.87 -5.61
CA PHE A 44 -33.36 21.52 -5.02
C PHE A 44 -33.25 23.06 -4.99
N ILE A 45 -32.06 23.59 -4.68
CA ILE A 45 -31.80 25.04 -4.75
C ILE A 45 -32.00 25.54 -6.18
N PHE A 46 -31.51 24.81 -7.19
CA PHE A 46 -31.70 25.14 -8.60
C PHE A 46 -33.19 25.20 -8.98
N LEU A 47 -33.98 24.17 -8.61
CA LEU A 47 -35.42 24.16 -8.87
C LEU A 47 -36.18 25.30 -8.16
N GLY A 48 -35.80 25.60 -6.92
CA GLY A 48 -36.41 26.69 -6.12
C GLY A 48 -35.95 28.09 -6.51
N SER A 49 -34.84 28.23 -7.24
CA SER A 49 -34.28 29.55 -7.59
C SER A 49 -35.22 30.41 -8.44
N HIS A 50 -36.15 29.78 -9.18
CA HIS A 50 -37.15 30.47 -9.99
C HIS A 50 -38.36 30.96 -9.19
N THR A 51 -38.60 30.42 -7.98
CA THR A 51 -39.78 30.75 -7.16
C THR A 51 -39.45 31.65 -5.97
N TYR A 52 -38.22 31.63 -5.45
CA TYR A 52 -37.82 32.38 -4.26
C TYR A 52 -36.92 33.58 -4.61
N LYS A 53 -37.37 34.81 -4.30
CA LYS A 53 -36.49 35.98 -4.26
C LYS A 53 -35.67 35.94 -2.97
N PHE A 54 -34.39 35.57 -3.06
CA PHE A 54 -33.48 35.61 -1.92
C PHE A 54 -33.31 37.05 -1.40
N SER A 55 -33.59 37.27 -0.13
CA SER A 55 -33.29 38.53 0.57
C SER A 55 -31.80 38.55 0.95
N LEU A 56 -31.02 39.44 0.34
CA LEU A 56 -29.57 39.61 0.57
C LEU A 56 -29.20 40.29 1.90
N LYS A 57 -30.04 40.18 2.95
CA LYS A 57 -29.70 40.75 4.27
C LYS A 57 -28.64 39.88 4.93
N TYR A 58 -27.43 40.42 5.04
CA TYR A 58 -26.21 39.76 5.53
C TYR A 58 -26.27 39.32 7.00
N SER A 59 -27.21 39.86 7.80
CA SER A 59 -27.22 39.68 9.27
C SER A 59 -27.63 38.29 9.78
N ASP A 60 -28.23 37.44 8.94
CA ASP A 60 -28.79 36.13 9.37
C ASP A 60 -27.91 34.90 9.08
N SER A 61 -26.72 35.07 8.48
CA SER A 61 -25.85 33.94 8.10
C SER A 61 -25.09 33.31 9.28
N ARG A 62 -24.93 34.02 10.40
CA ARG A 62 -24.10 33.59 11.54
C ARG A 62 -24.55 32.26 12.15
N MET A 63 -25.87 32.01 12.23
CA MET A 63 -26.38 30.73 12.74
C MET A 63 -26.06 29.57 11.79
N VAL A 64 -26.20 29.79 10.48
CA VAL A 64 -25.90 28.79 9.45
C VAL A 64 -24.40 28.49 9.42
N GLU A 65 -23.57 29.51 9.51
CA GLU A 65 -22.11 29.36 9.57
C GLU A 65 -21.68 28.56 10.81
N THR A 66 -22.21 28.91 11.99
CA THR A 66 -21.92 28.18 13.23
C THR A 66 -22.36 26.72 13.12
N PHE A 67 -23.56 26.46 12.58
CA PHE A 67 -24.05 25.11 12.36
C PHE A 67 -23.16 24.32 11.39
N LEU A 68 -22.76 24.92 10.27
CA LEU A 68 -21.88 24.28 9.30
C LEU A 68 -20.51 23.96 9.91
N GLN A 69 -19.96 24.84 10.74
CA GLN A 69 -18.71 24.58 11.44
C GLN A 69 -18.83 23.36 12.37
N PHE A 70 -19.89 23.27 13.17
CA PHE A 70 -20.13 22.09 14.00
C PHE A 70 -20.30 20.82 13.15
N LEU A 71 -21.00 20.90 12.02
CA LEU A 71 -21.17 19.78 11.10
C LEU A 71 -19.83 19.29 10.54
N VAL A 72 -18.97 20.21 10.07
CA VAL A 72 -17.64 19.87 9.54
C VAL A 72 -16.75 19.23 10.61
N ILE A 73 -16.74 19.77 11.83
CA ILE A 73 -15.94 19.22 12.93
C ILE A 73 -16.38 17.78 13.24
N ASN A 74 -17.70 17.55 13.41
CA ASN A 74 -18.22 16.22 13.70
C ASN A 74 -17.96 15.23 12.55
N PHE A 75 -18.07 15.68 11.30
CA PHE A 75 -17.73 14.88 10.13
C PHE A 75 -16.26 14.43 10.13
N LEU A 76 -15.33 15.34 10.43
CA LEU A 76 -13.90 15.03 10.51
C LEU A 76 -13.60 14.03 11.63
N VAL A 77 -14.24 14.17 12.80
CA VAL A 77 -14.08 13.23 13.92
C VAL A 77 -14.56 11.83 13.53
N LEU A 78 -15.71 11.72 12.85
CA LEU A 78 -16.23 10.45 12.35
C LEU A 78 -15.26 9.77 11.37
N MET A 79 -14.70 10.56 10.44
CA MET A 79 -13.72 10.06 9.48
C MET A 79 -12.40 9.66 10.15
N ALA A 80 -11.93 10.37 11.17
CA ALA A 80 -10.64 10.08 11.78
C ALA A 80 -10.60 8.75 12.56
N GLY A 81 -11.74 8.32 13.13
CA GLY A 81 -11.84 7.16 14.03
C GLY A 81 -11.21 5.86 13.50
N PRO A 82 -11.66 5.32 12.35
CA PRO A 82 -11.12 4.07 11.80
C PRO A 82 -9.64 4.18 11.39
N GLY A 83 -9.19 5.36 10.96
CA GLY A 83 -7.80 5.61 10.60
C GLY A 83 -6.88 5.53 11.82
N PHE A 84 -7.27 6.15 12.93
CA PHE A 84 -6.52 6.01 14.20
C PHE A 84 -6.48 4.56 14.68
N TRP A 85 -7.59 3.82 14.56
CA TRP A 85 -7.61 2.40 14.89
C TRP A 85 -6.61 1.60 14.03
N LEU A 86 -6.56 1.83 12.72
CA LEU A 86 -5.65 1.13 11.82
C LEU A 86 -4.17 1.40 12.15
N VAL A 87 -3.83 2.66 12.45
CA VAL A 87 -2.47 3.03 12.87
C VAL A 87 -2.07 2.31 14.16
N GLN A 88 -2.99 2.26 15.14
CA GLN A 88 -2.74 1.53 16.39
C GLN A 88 -2.66 0.01 16.18
N TYR A 89 -3.48 -0.54 15.26
CA TYR A 89 -3.42 -1.95 14.88
C TYR A 89 -2.05 -2.30 14.31
N GLN A 90 -1.55 -1.54 13.34
CA GLN A 90 -0.22 -1.74 12.75
C GLN A 90 0.89 -1.64 13.81
N GLY A 91 0.79 -0.68 14.74
CA GLY A 91 1.79 -0.48 15.80
C GLY A 91 1.80 -1.55 16.91
N ARG A 92 0.70 -2.29 17.11
CA ARG A 92 0.55 -3.20 18.27
C ARG A 92 0.64 -4.69 17.94
N VAL A 93 0.23 -5.10 16.74
CA VAL A 93 0.00 -6.53 16.46
C VAL A 93 1.30 -7.32 16.26
N TYR A 94 2.37 -6.69 15.78
CA TYR A 94 3.58 -7.40 15.37
C TYR A 94 4.87 -6.75 15.88
N GLN A 95 5.04 -6.74 17.21
CA GLN A 95 6.20 -6.09 17.84
C GLN A 95 7.51 -6.86 17.61
N GLN A 96 7.46 -8.20 17.59
CA GLN A 96 8.63 -9.04 17.39
C GLN A 96 8.45 -9.88 16.12
N PRO A 97 9.23 -9.62 15.05
CA PRO A 97 9.22 -10.47 13.86
C PRO A 97 9.92 -11.80 14.16
N GLU A 98 9.40 -12.88 13.57
CA GLU A 98 10.01 -14.21 13.61
C GLU A 98 11.09 -14.36 12.53
N LEU A 99 10.94 -13.63 11.42
CA LEU A 99 11.90 -13.57 10.32
C LEU A 99 12.21 -12.10 10.00
N SER A 100 13.48 -11.72 9.91
CA SER A 100 13.93 -10.44 9.38
C SER A 100 14.22 -10.54 7.88
N LEU A 101 13.69 -9.60 7.11
CA LEU A 101 14.02 -9.38 5.70
C LEU A 101 14.48 -7.94 5.55
N LYS A 102 15.75 -7.73 5.20
CA LYS A 102 16.25 -6.42 4.81
C LYS A 102 16.17 -6.26 3.29
N VAL A 103 15.67 -5.11 2.87
CA VAL A 103 15.41 -4.74 1.48
C VAL A 103 16.19 -3.46 1.19
N THR A 104 17.20 -3.58 0.33
CA THR A 104 18.03 -2.44 -0.06
C THR A 104 17.72 -2.04 -1.50
N GLY A 105 17.31 -0.79 -1.71
CA GLY A 105 17.11 -0.23 -3.05
C GLY A 105 18.43 0.26 -3.66
N HIS A 106 18.64 -0.05 -4.94
CA HIS A 106 19.79 0.39 -5.74
C HIS A 106 19.33 0.88 -7.12
N GLN A 107 20.16 1.65 -7.83
CA GLN A 107 19.97 2.02 -9.23
C GLN A 107 20.40 0.86 -10.15
N TRP A 108 19.49 0.08 -10.77
CA TRP A 108 18.03 0.05 -10.67
C TRP A 108 17.58 -1.39 -10.43
N TYR A 109 17.72 -1.85 -9.20
CA TYR A 109 17.42 -3.21 -8.75
C TYR A 109 17.16 -3.24 -7.24
N TRP A 110 16.71 -4.38 -6.73
CA TRP A 110 16.49 -4.59 -5.31
C TRP A 110 17.44 -5.68 -4.80
N ASN A 111 18.06 -5.46 -3.66
CA ASN A 111 18.80 -6.48 -2.94
C ASN A 111 17.99 -6.94 -1.71
N TYR A 112 17.96 -8.25 -1.48
CA TYR A 112 17.26 -8.88 -0.36
C TYR A 112 18.27 -9.62 0.52
N GLU A 113 18.23 -9.36 1.83
CA GLU A 113 19.05 -10.04 2.83
C GLU A 113 18.12 -10.66 3.89
N TYR A 114 18.33 -11.94 4.22
CA TYR A 114 17.50 -12.69 5.15
C TYR A 114 18.22 -12.92 6.48
N GLY A 115 17.56 -12.63 7.59
CA GLY A 115 18.13 -12.81 8.92
C GLY A 115 19.09 -11.68 9.32
N ASP A 116 19.83 -11.93 10.40
CA ASP A 116 20.86 -11.01 10.90
C ASP A 116 22.27 -11.34 10.34
N SER A 117 22.41 -12.44 9.60
CA SER A 117 23.64 -12.82 8.91
C SER A 117 23.52 -12.53 7.41
N GLU A 118 24.57 -11.98 6.79
CA GLU A 118 24.61 -11.68 5.34
C GLU A 118 24.72 -12.94 4.45
N GLU A 119 24.60 -14.13 5.03
CA GLU A 119 24.85 -15.40 4.35
C GLU A 119 23.80 -15.72 3.28
N LEU A 120 22.55 -15.23 3.45
CA LEU A 120 21.49 -15.34 2.46
C LEU A 120 21.14 -13.96 1.92
N SER A 121 21.87 -13.55 0.89
CA SER A 121 21.63 -12.30 0.17
C SER A 121 21.69 -12.49 -1.35
N PHE A 122 20.85 -11.76 -2.08
CA PHE A 122 20.85 -11.76 -3.54
C PHE A 122 20.22 -10.51 -4.14
N ASP A 123 20.61 -10.23 -5.38
CA ASP A 123 20.06 -9.14 -6.19
C ASP A 123 18.90 -9.64 -7.05
N SER A 124 17.93 -8.75 -7.27
CA SER A 124 16.72 -8.96 -8.04
C SER A 124 16.61 -7.89 -9.12
N PHE A 125 16.86 -8.30 -10.36
CA PHE A 125 16.80 -7.48 -11.56
C PHE A 125 15.54 -7.79 -12.37
N MET A 126 15.04 -6.79 -13.08
CA MET A 126 13.98 -7.00 -14.06
C MET A 126 14.45 -7.93 -15.19
N LYS A 127 13.65 -8.94 -15.53
CA LYS A 127 13.93 -9.75 -16.72
C LYS A 127 13.80 -8.91 -18.00
N PRO A 128 14.77 -8.97 -18.92
CA PRO A 128 14.63 -8.36 -20.23
C PRO A 128 13.55 -9.07 -21.05
N LEU A 129 12.99 -8.38 -22.04
CA LEU A 129 11.91 -8.90 -22.90
C LEU A 129 12.27 -10.21 -23.60
N GLU A 130 13.54 -10.41 -23.92
CA GLU A 130 14.05 -11.59 -24.62
C GLU A 130 14.04 -12.85 -23.74
N ASP A 131 14.15 -12.68 -22.42
CA ASP A 131 14.19 -13.78 -21.44
C ASP A 131 12.80 -14.14 -20.88
N LEU A 132 11.77 -13.38 -21.26
CA LEU A 132 10.40 -13.62 -20.79
C LEU A 132 9.83 -14.90 -21.40
N ARG A 133 9.29 -15.76 -20.54
CA ARG A 133 8.58 -16.98 -20.96
C ARG A 133 7.12 -16.66 -21.29
N ALA A 134 6.48 -17.54 -22.06
CA ALA A 134 5.04 -17.41 -22.33
C ALA A 134 4.24 -17.39 -21.01
N GLY A 135 3.44 -16.33 -20.80
CA GLY A 135 2.65 -16.12 -19.59
C GLY A 135 3.31 -15.23 -18.53
N GLU A 136 4.59 -14.89 -18.68
CA GLU A 136 5.28 -13.95 -17.81
C GLU A 136 4.89 -12.49 -18.11
N PHE A 137 4.88 -11.65 -17.07
CA PHE A 137 4.47 -10.25 -17.20
C PHE A 137 5.63 -9.34 -17.60
N ARG A 138 5.42 -8.59 -18.68
CA ARG A 138 6.34 -7.53 -19.12
C ARG A 138 6.51 -6.46 -18.03
N LEU A 139 7.75 -6.08 -17.75
CA LEU A 139 8.18 -5.09 -16.75
C LEU A 139 7.93 -5.44 -15.28
N LEU A 140 7.37 -6.62 -14.99
CA LEU A 140 7.04 -7.03 -13.62
C LEU A 140 7.81 -8.25 -13.16
N GLU A 141 8.20 -9.14 -14.07
CA GLU A 141 9.01 -10.30 -13.69
C GLU A 141 10.47 -9.91 -13.41
N VAL A 142 11.04 -10.67 -12.47
CA VAL A 142 12.43 -10.56 -12.03
C VAL A 142 13.15 -11.89 -12.22
N ASP A 143 14.48 -11.84 -12.24
CA ASP A 143 15.33 -13.03 -12.26
C ASP A 143 15.23 -13.83 -10.95
N ASN A 144 15.38 -13.17 -9.80
CA ASN A 144 15.31 -13.74 -8.46
C ASN A 144 14.17 -13.11 -7.69
N ARG A 145 13.20 -13.93 -7.27
CA ARG A 145 12.04 -13.48 -6.48
C ARG A 145 12.40 -13.48 -4.99
N CYS A 146 11.84 -12.53 -4.25
CA CYS A 146 11.89 -12.57 -2.79
C CYS A 146 10.89 -13.62 -2.30
N VAL A 147 11.38 -14.73 -1.73
CA VAL A 147 10.53 -15.83 -1.24
C VAL A 147 10.30 -15.69 0.27
N LEU A 148 9.05 -15.75 0.71
CA LEU A 148 8.67 -15.68 2.13
C LEU A 148 7.69 -16.80 2.52
N PRO A 149 7.73 -17.29 3.79
CA PRO A 149 6.77 -18.27 4.26
C PRO A 149 5.44 -17.62 4.65
N ALA A 150 4.31 -18.26 4.29
CA ALA A 150 2.99 -17.88 4.79
C ALA A 150 2.83 -18.19 6.28
N GLY A 151 2.01 -17.39 6.97
CA GLY A 151 1.66 -17.59 8.38
C GLY A 151 2.72 -17.15 9.39
N VAL A 152 3.91 -16.75 8.94
CA VAL A 152 5.02 -16.26 9.77
C VAL A 152 5.00 -14.74 9.86
N SER A 153 5.39 -14.20 11.01
CA SER A 153 5.56 -12.76 11.21
C SER A 153 6.90 -12.29 10.62
N VAL A 154 6.88 -11.56 9.51
CA VAL A 154 8.07 -11.07 8.81
C VAL A 154 8.28 -9.58 9.08
N GLY A 155 9.43 -9.23 9.65
CA GLY A 155 9.88 -7.86 9.80
C GLY A 155 10.63 -7.43 8.55
N VAL A 156 10.00 -6.58 7.73
CA VAL A 156 10.62 -6.01 6.54
C VAL A 156 11.28 -4.69 6.91
N TYR A 157 12.59 -4.63 6.69
CA TYR A 157 13.43 -3.47 6.95
C TYR A 157 13.89 -2.89 5.63
N CYS A 158 13.55 -1.64 5.33
CA CYS A 158 13.84 -1.02 4.04
C CYS A 158 14.85 0.11 4.17
N THR A 159 15.84 0.14 3.27
CA THR A 159 16.89 1.17 3.19
C THR A 159 17.35 1.33 1.74
N SER A 160 18.17 2.33 1.45
CA SER A 160 18.78 2.52 0.14
C SER A 160 20.30 2.53 0.19
N GLY A 161 20.94 1.96 -0.83
CA GLY A 161 22.38 2.03 -1.06
C GLY A 161 22.82 3.30 -1.83
N ASP A 162 21.89 4.04 -2.43
CA ASP A 162 22.18 5.21 -3.26
C ASP A 162 21.16 6.36 -3.10
N VAL A 163 20.18 6.48 -4.00
CA VAL A 163 19.14 7.53 -4.03
C VAL A 163 17.87 7.05 -3.33
N ILE A 164 16.85 7.90 -3.23
CA ILE A 164 15.59 7.49 -2.62
C ILE A 164 14.86 6.51 -3.56
N HIS A 165 14.38 5.40 -3.00
CA HIS A 165 13.47 4.47 -3.66
C HIS A 165 12.22 4.28 -2.79
N SER A 166 11.24 3.50 -3.27
CA SER A 166 10.10 3.13 -2.44
C SER A 166 9.62 1.72 -2.76
N PHE A 167 9.72 0.84 -1.77
CA PHE A 167 9.32 -0.56 -1.84
C PHE A 167 7.80 -0.65 -1.74
N CYS A 168 7.13 -0.87 -2.87
CA CYS A 168 5.67 -0.89 -2.94
C CYS A 168 5.12 -2.23 -3.46
N LEU A 169 4.25 -2.85 -2.65
CA LEU A 169 3.45 -4.03 -2.98
C LEU A 169 1.96 -3.70 -2.79
N PRO A 170 1.25 -3.22 -3.85
CA PRO A 170 -0.11 -2.72 -3.72
C PRO A 170 -1.11 -3.74 -3.16
N LYS A 171 -0.99 -5.02 -3.55
CA LYS A 171 -1.87 -6.11 -3.07
C LYS A 171 -1.77 -6.34 -1.56
N CYS A 172 -0.65 -5.92 -0.97
CA CYS A 172 -0.38 -6.07 0.46
C CYS A 172 -0.56 -4.74 1.22
N PHE A 173 -0.94 -3.65 0.53
CA PHE A 173 -0.96 -2.27 1.06
C PHE A 173 0.36 -1.85 1.71
N ILE A 174 1.48 -2.32 1.14
CA ILE A 174 2.81 -1.94 1.59
C ILE A 174 3.33 -0.86 0.63
N LYS A 175 3.72 0.27 1.18
CA LYS A 175 4.58 1.25 0.53
C LYS A 175 5.52 1.79 1.60
N MET A 176 6.82 1.59 1.42
CA MET A 176 7.84 2.07 2.35
C MET A 176 8.94 2.75 1.57
N ASP A 177 9.27 3.96 1.95
CA ASP A 177 10.37 4.69 1.32
C ASP A 177 11.70 4.15 1.85
N ALA A 178 12.60 3.91 0.90
CA ALA A 178 13.94 3.41 1.10
C ALA A 178 14.89 4.61 1.03
N LEU A 179 15.42 5.01 2.17
CA LEU A 179 16.23 6.21 2.33
C LEU A 179 17.66 5.81 2.72
N SER A 180 18.66 6.42 2.10
CA SER A 180 20.06 6.16 2.46
C SER A 180 20.32 6.64 3.89
N GLY A 181 20.92 5.77 4.71
CA GLY A 181 21.23 6.06 6.12
C GLY A 181 20.04 5.94 7.09
N LEU A 182 18.85 5.54 6.62
CA LEU A 182 17.68 5.33 7.47
C LEU A 182 17.07 3.94 7.22
N LEU A 183 16.86 3.19 8.28
CA LEU A 183 16.22 1.88 8.22
C LEU A 183 14.75 2.02 8.64
N THR A 184 13.84 1.97 7.67
CA THR A 184 12.39 1.93 7.94
C THR A 184 11.96 0.49 8.20
N LYS A 185 10.97 0.27 9.07
CA LYS A 185 10.51 -1.07 9.45
C LYS A 185 8.99 -1.16 9.36
N ILE A 186 8.50 -2.27 8.80
CA ILE A 186 7.14 -2.75 9.00
C ILE A 186 7.17 -4.24 9.33
N THR A 187 6.24 -4.70 10.15
CA THR A 187 6.07 -6.14 10.36
C THR A 187 4.75 -6.59 9.75
N LEU A 188 4.79 -7.70 9.04
CA LEU A 188 3.71 -8.17 8.18
C LEU A 188 3.50 -9.67 8.34
N ASN A 189 2.30 -10.13 8.04
CA ASN A 189 1.97 -11.55 7.94
C ASN A 189 1.19 -11.78 6.65
N PHE A 190 1.64 -12.77 5.88
CA PHE A 190 0.98 -13.18 4.63
C PHE A 190 0.15 -14.42 4.90
N SER A 191 -1.17 -14.29 4.72
CA SER A 191 -2.13 -15.39 4.92
C SER A 191 -2.44 -16.17 3.63
N LEU A 192 -2.03 -15.64 2.47
CA LEU A 192 -2.31 -16.21 1.15
C LEU A 192 -1.01 -16.56 0.43
N LEU A 193 -0.98 -17.77 -0.12
CA LEU A 193 0.09 -18.23 -1.00
C LEU A 193 0.01 -17.57 -2.38
N GLY A 194 1.16 -17.44 -3.05
CA GLY A 194 1.26 -17.02 -4.44
C GLY A 194 2.18 -15.82 -4.67
N LEU A 195 2.06 -15.23 -5.86
CA LEU A 195 2.92 -14.13 -6.32
C LEU A 195 2.26 -12.76 -6.10
N PHE A 196 3.02 -11.85 -5.51
CA PHE A 196 2.67 -10.47 -5.23
C PHE A 196 3.64 -9.56 -5.97
N TYR A 197 3.10 -8.79 -6.91
CA TYR A 197 3.87 -7.89 -7.76
C TYR A 197 3.80 -6.47 -7.24
N GLY A 198 4.91 -5.76 -7.40
CA GLY A 198 5.14 -4.40 -7.00
C GLY A 198 6.10 -3.66 -7.93
N GLN A 199 6.25 -2.37 -7.72
CA GLN A 199 7.20 -1.52 -8.45
C GLN A 199 7.73 -0.43 -7.53
N CYS A 200 8.89 0.13 -7.88
CA CYS A 200 9.38 1.32 -7.20
C CYS A 200 8.37 2.47 -7.33
N SER A 201 8.03 3.11 -6.21
CA SER A 201 7.02 4.17 -6.13
C SER A 201 7.59 5.53 -5.72
N GLU A 202 8.89 5.73 -5.92
CA GLU A 202 9.62 6.99 -5.71
C GLU A 202 10.67 7.19 -6.81
N ILE A 203 10.79 8.41 -7.34
CA ILE A 203 11.62 8.67 -8.52
C ILE A 203 13.11 8.46 -8.24
N CYS A 204 13.74 7.52 -8.96
CA CYS A 204 15.13 7.09 -8.68
C CYS A 204 16.07 7.13 -9.90
N GLY A 205 15.69 7.83 -10.97
CA GLY A 205 16.52 8.06 -12.17
C GLY A 205 16.00 7.37 -13.43
N ALA A 206 16.90 7.11 -14.39
CA ALA A 206 16.56 6.72 -15.75
C ALA A 206 15.70 5.45 -15.85
N ASN A 207 16.01 4.42 -15.06
CA ASN A 207 15.29 3.15 -15.09
C ASN A 207 14.31 2.99 -13.91
N HIS A 208 13.76 4.09 -13.40
CA HIS A 208 12.78 4.08 -12.31
C HIS A 208 11.61 3.11 -12.56
N SER A 209 11.11 3.03 -13.79
CA SER A 209 10.01 2.13 -14.16
C SER A 209 10.41 0.66 -14.34
N PHE A 210 11.70 0.33 -14.25
CA PHE A 210 12.28 -0.96 -14.62
C PHE A 210 12.96 -1.69 -13.45
N MET A 211 12.52 -1.41 -12.23
CA MET A 211 12.95 -2.12 -11.02
C MET A 211 11.74 -2.68 -10.24
N PRO A 212 11.06 -3.69 -10.82
CA PRO A 212 9.90 -4.30 -10.20
C PRO A 212 10.27 -5.11 -8.96
N ILE A 213 9.25 -5.44 -8.19
CA ILE A 213 9.33 -6.25 -6.99
C ILE A 213 8.45 -7.46 -7.21
N VAL A 214 8.98 -8.67 -7.01
CA VAL A 214 8.18 -9.89 -6.98
C VAL A 214 8.41 -10.60 -5.67
N LEU A 215 7.35 -10.65 -4.87
CA LEU A 215 7.30 -11.41 -3.65
C LEU A 215 6.55 -12.72 -3.89
N GLU A 216 7.18 -13.84 -3.61
CA GLU A 216 6.63 -15.19 -3.68
C GLU A 216 6.36 -15.71 -2.28
N VAL A 217 5.09 -15.91 -1.94
CA VAL A 217 4.70 -16.47 -0.64
C VAL A 217 4.41 -17.96 -0.80
N THR A 218 5.19 -18.79 -0.10
CA THR A 218 5.11 -20.26 -0.17
C THR A 218 4.74 -20.87 1.18
N SER A 219 4.52 -22.19 1.22
CA SER A 219 4.47 -22.91 2.49
C SER A 219 5.83 -22.85 3.19
N LEU A 220 5.83 -23.06 4.52
CA LEU A 220 7.05 -23.08 5.32
C LEU A 220 8.05 -24.15 4.83
N GLU A 221 7.55 -25.33 4.44
CA GLU A 221 8.37 -26.42 3.91
C GLU A 221 9.07 -26.05 2.60
N CYS A 222 8.35 -25.42 1.67
CA CYS A 222 8.92 -24.96 0.40
C CYS A 222 9.94 -23.83 0.62
N TRP A 223 9.65 -22.91 1.55
CA TRP A 223 10.57 -21.84 1.91
C TRP A 223 11.86 -22.41 2.52
N ALA A 224 11.76 -23.35 3.47
CA ALA A 224 12.92 -24.00 4.06
C ALA A 224 13.76 -24.75 3.02
N GLY A 225 13.12 -25.48 2.10
CA GLY A 225 13.80 -26.14 1.00
C GLY A 225 14.45 -25.18 0.00
N TRP A 226 13.85 -24.00 -0.21
CA TRP A 226 14.45 -22.93 -1.01
C TRP A 226 15.69 -22.35 -0.31
N CYS A 227 15.62 -22.04 0.99
CA CYS A 227 16.78 -21.56 1.76
C CYS A 227 17.95 -22.55 1.70
N LEU A 228 17.69 -23.85 1.86
CA LEU A 228 18.74 -24.88 1.82
C LEU A 228 19.48 -24.94 0.48
N LYS A 229 18.83 -24.60 -0.64
CA LYS A 229 19.48 -24.55 -1.96
C LYS A 229 20.43 -23.39 -2.14
N PHE A 230 20.31 -22.33 -1.34
CA PHE A 230 21.24 -21.21 -1.37
C PHE A 230 22.54 -21.51 -0.63
N PHE A 231 22.49 -22.41 0.36
CA PHE A 231 23.67 -22.82 1.13
C PHE A 231 24.36 -24.08 0.60
N SER A 232 23.80 -24.71 -0.45
CA SER A 232 24.36 -25.90 -1.11
C SER A 232 25.16 -25.54 -2.34
#